data_AF-A0A850T688-F1
#
_entry.id   AF-A0A850T688-F1
#
_cell.length_a   1.000
_cell.length_b   1.000
_cell.length_c   1.000
_cell.angle_alpha   90.00
_cell.angle_beta   90.00
_cell.angle_gamma   90.00
#
_symmetry.space_group_name_H-M   'P 1'
#
loop_
_entity.id
_entity.type
_entity.pdbx_description
1 polymer ?
#
loop_
_entity_poly.entity_id
_entity_poly.type
_entity_poly.pdbx_seq_one_letter_code
_entity_poly.pdbx_strand_id
1 'polypeptide(L)'
;MKVFVGAAGALFLAACAGDPVLTEDPAFLSGYGDGCATAHELEKSFSTKRVKDEHQFETDRAYRSGWRQGYQQCQTPYRKTDDGGRILGDEDGF
;
A
#
# COMPACT_ATOMS: atom_id res chain seq x y z
N MET A 1 -53.24 8.39 -4.16
CA MET A 1 -52.14 8.03 -3.24
C MET A 1 -50.96 8.94 -3.54
N LYS A 2 -50.46 9.72 -2.57
CA LYS A 2 -49.23 10.53 -2.69
C LYS A 2 -48.06 9.66 -2.22
N VAL A 3 -47.11 9.36 -3.10
CA VAL A 3 -45.91 8.58 -2.78
C VAL A 3 -44.87 9.56 -2.23
N PHE A 4 -44.46 9.35 -0.98
CA PHE A 4 -43.43 10.15 -0.32
C PHE A 4 -42.04 9.77 -0.86
N VAL A 5 -41.35 10.74 -1.44
CA VAL A 5 -39.91 10.71 -1.69
C VAL A 5 -39.22 11.14 -0.40
N GLY A 6 -38.33 10.32 0.16
CA GLY A 6 -37.50 10.78 1.28
C GLY A 6 -36.69 9.70 1.99
N ALA A 7 -35.37 9.82 1.83
CA ALA A 7 -34.33 9.35 2.75
C ALA A 7 -34.16 7.82 2.93
N ALA A 8 -33.41 7.19 2.02
CA ALA A 8 -32.68 5.95 2.31
C ALA A 8 -31.36 5.95 1.55
N GLY A 9 -30.39 6.73 2.01
CA GLY A 9 -29.08 6.86 1.37
C GLY A 9 -28.01 7.24 2.37
N ALA A 10 -27.78 6.41 3.39
CA ALA A 10 -26.76 6.69 4.40
C ALA A 10 -26.25 5.42 5.10
N LEU A 11 -25.72 4.43 4.38
CA LEU A 11 -25.00 3.29 5.00
C LEU A 11 -23.94 2.68 4.05
N PHE A 12 -22.85 3.40 3.75
CA PHE A 12 -21.65 2.78 3.11
C PHE A 12 -20.33 3.38 3.63
N LEU A 13 -20.14 3.42 4.95
CA LEU A 13 -18.84 3.77 5.57
C LEU A 13 -18.39 2.68 6.56
N ALA A 14 -18.64 1.41 6.25
CA ALA A 14 -18.12 0.32 7.06
C ALA A 14 -16.79 -0.19 6.49
N ALA A 15 -15.78 -0.19 7.37
CA ALA A 15 -14.51 -0.94 7.31
C ALA A 15 -13.29 -0.27 6.65
N CYS A 16 -12.77 0.79 7.29
CA CYS A 16 -11.33 1.10 7.26
C CYS A 16 -10.66 0.78 8.62
N ALA A 17 -11.09 -0.29 9.29
CA ALA A 17 -10.39 -0.79 10.48
C ALA A 17 -9.63 -2.06 10.06
N GLY A 18 -8.30 -1.99 10.08
CA GLY A 18 -7.47 -3.18 9.93
C GLY A 18 -7.82 -4.19 11.02
N ASP A 19 -7.87 -5.47 10.66
CA ASP A 19 -8.20 -6.57 11.56
C ASP A 19 -6.97 -6.82 12.47
N PRO A 20 -6.98 -6.40 13.75
CA PRO A 20 -5.80 -6.47 14.61
C PRO A 20 -5.33 -7.92 14.82
N VAL A 21 -6.26 -8.88 14.74
CA VAL A 21 -5.98 -10.32 14.87
C VAL A 21 -5.06 -10.81 13.75
N LEU A 22 -5.11 -10.19 12.56
CA LEU A 22 -4.21 -10.57 11.46
C LEU A 22 -2.77 -10.10 11.68
N THR A 23 -2.53 -9.05 12.48
CA THR A 23 -1.20 -8.45 12.57
C THR A 23 -0.17 -9.36 13.26
N GLU A 24 -0.64 -10.34 14.05
CA GLU A 24 0.19 -11.34 14.72
C GLU A 24 0.36 -12.63 13.89
N ASP A 25 -0.34 -12.75 12.75
CA ASP A 25 -0.27 -13.92 11.87
C ASP A 25 1.10 -14.01 11.16
N PRO A 26 1.79 -15.17 11.18
CA PRO A 26 3.07 -15.31 10.47
C PRO A 26 2.99 -15.01 8.97
N ALA A 27 1.88 -15.34 8.30
CA ALA A 27 1.69 -15.04 6.89
C ALA A 27 1.54 -13.54 6.69
N PHE A 28 0.88 -12.83 7.61
CA PHE A 28 0.84 -11.36 7.59
C PHE A 28 2.22 -10.74 7.73
N LEU A 29 3.04 -11.21 8.68
CA LEU A 29 4.41 -10.71 8.88
C LEU A 29 5.30 -10.96 7.66
N SER A 30 5.19 -12.14 7.05
CA SER A 30 5.86 -12.47 5.80
C SER A 30 5.44 -11.52 4.66
N GLY A 31 4.12 -11.35 4.48
CA GLY A 31 3.58 -10.41 3.50
C GLY A 31 4.05 -8.98 3.75
N TYR A 32 4.05 -8.52 5.01
CA TYR A 32 4.52 -7.19 5.39
C TYR A 32 5.96 -6.94 4.94
N GLY A 33 6.87 -7.89 5.20
CA GLY A 33 8.26 -7.81 4.75
C GLY A 33 8.40 -7.69 3.24
N ASP A 34 7.68 -8.53 2.49
CA ASP A 34 7.65 -8.50 1.02
C ASP A 34 7.06 -7.20 0.46
N GLY A 35 6.05 -6.65 1.14
CA GLY A 35 5.47 -5.34 0.85
C GLY A 35 6.51 -4.23 0.97
N CYS A 36 7.29 -4.21 2.06
CA CYS A 36 8.38 -3.26 2.25
C CYS A 36 9.50 -3.44 1.23
N ALA A 37 9.90 -4.68 0.94
CA ALA A 37 10.87 -4.96 -0.11
C ALA A 37 10.39 -4.44 -1.48
N THR A 38 9.10 -4.59 -1.80
CA THR A 38 8.52 -4.00 -3.01
C THR A 38 8.62 -2.47 -3.03
N ALA A 39 8.31 -1.80 -1.92
CA ALA A 39 8.41 -0.34 -1.84
C ALA A 39 9.83 0.13 -2.19
N HIS A 40 10.85 -0.46 -1.58
CA HIS A 40 12.25 -0.14 -1.85
C HIS A 40 12.70 -0.52 -3.28
N GLU A 41 12.19 -1.62 -3.84
CA GLU A 41 12.50 -1.94 -5.23
C GLU A 41 11.93 -0.89 -6.18
N LEU A 42 10.73 -0.36 -5.93
CA LEU A 42 10.09 0.63 -6.80
C LEU A 42 10.63 2.06 -6.62
N GLU A 43 11.33 2.34 -5.51
CA GLU A 43 12.10 3.58 -5.34
C GLU A 43 13.26 3.69 -6.33
N LYS A 44 13.86 2.55 -6.71
CA LYS A 44 14.98 2.51 -7.65
C LYS A 44 14.58 2.97 -9.05
N SER A 45 15.47 3.72 -9.71
CA SER A 45 15.29 4.14 -11.09
C SER A 45 15.03 2.96 -12.02
N PHE A 46 13.99 3.08 -12.84
CA PHE A 46 13.50 2.12 -13.84
C PHE A 46 13.05 0.74 -13.32
N SER A 47 13.06 0.49 -12.01
CA SER A 47 12.56 -0.76 -11.47
C SER A 47 11.04 -0.84 -11.54
N THR A 48 10.55 -2.01 -11.94
CA THR A 48 9.14 -2.43 -11.91
C THR A 48 8.93 -3.68 -11.05
N LYS A 49 9.98 -4.11 -10.34
CA LYS A 49 10.00 -5.35 -9.58
C LYS A 49 9.08 -5.25 -8.37
N ARG A 50 8.24 -6.28 -8.20
CA ARG A 50 7.39 -6.47 -7.04
C ARG A 50 7.83 -7.74 -6.33
N VAL A 51 8.22 -7.62 -5.08
CA VAL A 51 8.60 -8.74 -4.23
C VAL A 51 7.31 -9.25 -3.58
N LYS A 52 6.83 -10.41 -4.03
CA LYS A 52 5.74 -11.14 -3.42
C LYS A 52 5.79 -12.62 -3.81
N ASP A 53 5.31 -13.48 -2.91
CA ASP A 53 4.87 -14.83 -3.22
C ASP A 53 3.50 -14.73 -3.90
N GLU A 54 3.42 -15.07 -5.19
CA GLU A 54 2.17 -14.92 -5.96
C GLU A 54 1.07 -15.85 -5.44
N HIS A 55 1.40 -17.10 -5.10
CA HIS A 55 0.42 -18.05 -4.61
C HIS A 55 -0.17 -17.58 -3.29
N GLN A 56 0.68 -17.20 -2.32
CA GLN A 56 0.18 -16.67 -1.04
C GLN A 56 -0.56 -15.35 -1.22
N PHE A 57 -0.13 -14.48 -2.14
CA PHE A 57 -0.88 -13.27 -2.45
C PHE A 57 -2.30 -13.59 -2.95
N GLU A 58 -2.47 -14.64 -3.74
CA GLU A 58 -3.77 -15.06 -4.31
C GLU A 58 -4.64 -15.86 -3.34
N THR A 59 -4.05 -16.69 -2.48
CA THR A 59 -4.80 -17.64 -1.64
C THR A 59 -4.88 -17.26 -0.18
N ASP A 60 -3.95 -16.45 0.33
CA ASP A 60 -3.85 -16.12 1.76
C ASP A 60 -4.21 -14.65 2.02
N ARG A 61 -5.28 -14.45 2.80
CA ARG A 61 -5.76 -13.11 3.18
C ARG A 61 -4.78 -12.39 4.10
N ALA A 62 -4.16 -13.08 5.05
CA ALA A 62 -3.23 -12.50 6.01
C ALA A 62 -1.99 -12.00 5.26
N TYR A 63 -1.39 -12.84 4.42
CA TYR A 63 -0.26 -12.45 3.57
C TYR A 63 -0.58 -11.26 2.67
N ARG A 64 -1.71 -11.29 1.94
CA ARG A 64 -2.13 -10.18 1.08
C ARG A 64 -2.33 -8.89 1.85
N SER A 65 -2.90 -8.96 3.05
CA SER A 65 -3.14 -7.80 3.90
C SER A 65 -1.83 -7.22 4.43
N GLY A 66 -0.92 -8.08 4.89
CA GLY A 66 0.44 -7.71 5.28
C GLY A 66 1.19 -7.02 4.15
N TRP A 67 1.20 -7.61 2.95
CA TRP A 67 1.85 -7.04 1.77
C TRP A 67 1.35 -5.65 1.43
N ARG A 68 0.03 -5.44 1.44
CA ARG A 68 -0.55 -4.12 1.17
C ARG A 68 -0.16 -3.10 2.24
N GLN A 69 -0.18 -3.50 3.51
CA GLN A 69 0.19 -2.62 4.61
C GLN A 69 1.68 -2.26 4.57
N GLY A 70 2.57 -3.26 4.46
CA GLY A 70 4.02 -3.05 4.36
C GLY A 70 4.39 -2.17 3.18
N TYR A 71 3.79 -2.40 2.00
CA TYR A 71 3.99 -1.56 0.82
C TYR A 71 3.63 -0.08 1.08
N GLN A 72 2.52 0.20 1.76
CA GLN A 72 2.10 1.56 2.08
C GLN A 72 2.95 2.22 3.16
N GLN A 73 3.32 1.46 4.20
CA GLN A 73 4.10 1.97 5.34
C GLN A 73 5.56 2.25 4.98
N CYS A 74 6.15 1.42 4.12
CA CYS A 74 7.55 1.53 3.72
C CYS A 74 7.76 2.34 2.43
N GLN A 75 6.70 2.85 1.80
CA GLN A 75 6.86 3.85 0.74
C GLN A 75 7.31 5.17 1.35
N THR A 76 8.40 5.74 0.85
CA THR A 76 8.80 7.09 1.25
C THR A 76 7.82 8.12 0.65
N PRO A 77 7.02 8.85 1.46
CA PRO A 77 5.98 9.75 0.94
C PRO A 77 6.53 11.06 0.36
N TYR A 78 7.80 11.36 0.60
CA TYR A 78 8.47 12.57 0.14
C TYR A 78 9.82 12.19 -0.46
N ARG A 79 9.95 12.34 -1.78
CA ARG A 79 11.27 12.58 -2.37
C ARG A 79 11.72 13.93 -1.84
N LYS A 80 12.77 13.88 -1.05
CA LYS A 80 13.36 15.08 -0.45
C LYS A 80 13.96 15.85 -1.63
N THR A 81 13.68 17.14 -1.78
CA THR A 81 14.14 17.89 -2.98
C THR A 81 15.66 17.84 -3.15
N ASP A 82 16.39 17.58 -2.06
CA ASP A 82 17.83 17.34 -1.97
C ASP A 82 18.27 15.89 -2.31
N ASP A 83 17.36 14.99 -2.72
CA ASP A 83 17.68 13.62 -3.16
C ASP A 83 18.00 13.51 -4.66
N GLY A 84 18.01 14.65 -5.36
CA GLY A 84 18.37 14.77 -6.77
C GLY A 84 17.30 14.28 -7.75
N GLY A 85 16.14 13.83 -7.27
CA GLY A 85 15.06 13.36 -8.15
C GLY A 85 15.47 12.23 -9.11
N ARG A 86 14.50 11.64 -9.82
CA ARG A 86 14.77 10.45 -10.65
C ARG A 86 15.45 10.75 -12.00
N ILE A 87 15.57 12.01 -12.44
CA ILE A 87 16.13 12.38 -13.76
C ILE A 87 16.91 13.72 -13.76
N LEU A 88 16.71 14.63 -12.80
CA LEU A 88 17.23 16.00 -12.86
C LEU A 88 17.72 16.40 -11.47
N GLY A 89 18.92 15.96 -11.11
CA GLY A 89 19.59 16.49 -9.93
C GLY A 89 19.83 17.98 -10.17
N ASP A 90 19.44 18.80 -9.19
CA ASP A 90 19.68 20.23 -9.05
C ASP A 90 20.46 20.89 -10.20
N GLU A 91 19.74 21.50 -11.15
CA GLU A 91 20.35 22.51 -12.04
C GLU A 91 20.54 23.81 -11.26
N ASP A 92 21.36 23.77 -10.21
CA ASP A 92 21.85 24.95 -9.54
C ASP A 92 22.93 25.62 -10.41
N GLY A 93 22.48 26.55 -11.26
CA GLY A 93 23.29 27.70 -11.67
C GLY A 93 23.84 27.70 -13.10
N PHE A 94 23.19 28.50 -13.96
CA PHE A 94 23.87 29.39 -14.90
C PHE A 94 23.61 30.84 -14.46
#